data_AF-A0A8J4TIU4-F1
#
_entry.id   AF-A0A8J4TIU4-F1
#
_cell.length_a   1.000
_cell.length_b   1.000
_cell.length_c   1.000
_cell.angle_alpha   90.00
_cell.angle_beta   90.00
_cell.angle_gamma   90.00
#
_symmetry.space_group_name_H-M   'P 1'
#
loop_
_entity.id
_entity.type
_entity.pdbx_description
1 polymer ?
#
loop_
_entity_poly.entity_id
_entity_poly.type
_entity_poly.pdbx_seq_one_letter_code
_entity_poly.pdbx_strand_id
1 'polypeptide(L)'
;MTDANGLVWVPIPRTVSAKDVLLSAKLLEGIAEAKATIDLFLDNKIEGAKARLQQGPSGMYQELAHSTILFVQGTATIEHEHLLKATEHIRKTLNVCNASRRKAAFGEAITKQIGKRRIQIYKEYTEEQAHAELCYAEALLQFAFLSMLQDENFASLIRSSLKVRQCYKCYRICWGILKHSEWVDGVSKSAFESGVRLGVGAFNMMISLLPKRVLKLLEFVGFTGDRRFGMAQLRMAASMRDSLRAPLCALLLLTYDLYATHMLGDSVTGVALEKPEQVQESKELLDYWRKIYPKSAIFQLLTGRYLEVTGDLESAIQTFENSILLPVDWTHYRHMCYWELLWCYA
;
A
#
# COMPACT_ATOMS: atom_id res chain seq x y z
N MET A 1 -31.16 -23.24 18.50
CA MET A 1 -31.73 -24.40 19.20
C MET A 1 -32.48 -23.85 20.39
N THR A 2 -33.81 -23.88 20.35
CA THR A 2 -34.68 -23.53 21.49
C THR A 2 -34.67 -24.68 22.48
N ASP A 3 -34.55 -24.39 23.78
CA ASP A 3 -34.74 -25.39 24.81
C ASP A 3 -36.23 -25.66 25.05
N ALA A 4 -36.53 -26.67 25.87
CA ALA A 4 -37.86 -27.18 26.14
C ALA A 4 -38.82 -26.19 26.83
N ASN A 5 -38.39 -24.95 27.10
CA ASN A 5 -39.18 -23.92 27.78
C ASN A 5 -39.50 -22.70 26.89
N GLY A 6 -39.20 -22.75 25.58
CA GLY A 6 -39.62 -21.70 24.64
C GLY A 6 -38.87 -20.37 24.80
N LEU A 7 -37.78 -20.32 25.55
CA LEU A 7 -36.90 -19.15 25.64
C LEU A 7 -35.93 -19.17 24.45
N VAL A 8 -35.96 -18.09 23.67
CA VAL A 8 -34.98 -17.85 22.60
C VAL A 8 -33.61 -17.67 23.27
N TRP A 9 -32.67 -18.56 22.97
CA TRP A 9 -31.28 -18.40 23.40
C TRP A 9 -30.69 -17.16 22.71
N VAL A 10 -30.71 -16.03 23.41
CA VAL A 10 -29.98 -14.82 23.01
C VAL A 10 -28.53 -15.03 23.48
N PRO A 11 -27.54 -15.04 22.56
CA PRO A 11 -26.15 -15.08 22.97
C PRO A 11 -25.88 -13.89 23.89
N ILE A 12 -25.40 -14.15 25.11
CA ILE A 12 -24.89 -13.11 25.99
C ILE A 12 -23.73 -12.46 25.23
N PRO A 13 -23.76 -11.14 24.94
CA PRO A 13 -22.63 -10.49 24.30
C PRO A 13 -21.39 -10.71 25.16
N ARG A 14 -20.29 -11.16 24.54
CA ARG A 14 -18.99 -11.29 25.22
C ARG A 14 -18.74 -9.98 25.97
N THR A 15 -18.60 -10.06 27.29
CA THR A 15 -18.17 -8.92 28.11
C THR A 15 -16.81 -8.47 27.58
N VAL A 16 -16.76 -7.33 26.89
CA VAL A 16 -15.54 -6.75 26.35
C VAL A 16 -14.64 -6.41 27.53
N SER A 17 -13.44 -6.99 27.60
CA SER A 17 -12.54 -6.73 28.72
C SER A 17 -11.99 -5.30 28.64
N ALA A 18 -11.68 -4.67 29.78
CA ALA A 18 -11.04 -3.35 29.81
C ALA A 18 -9.72 -3.31 29.01
N LYS A 19 -9.03 -4.46 28.93
CA LYS A 19 -7.85 -4.64 28.10
C LYS A 19 -8.18 -4.52 26.62
N ASP A 20 -9.24 -5.17 26.15
CA ASP A 20 -9.65 -5.11 24.73
C ASP A 20 -10.07 -3.70 24.30
N VAL A 21 -10.76 -2.96 25.19
CA VAL A 21 -11.10 -1.55 24.97
C VAL A 21 -9.85 -0.68 24.83
N LEU A 22 -8.88 -0.85 25.74
CA LEU A 22 -7.62 -0.10 25.71
C LEU A 22 -6.80 -0.40 24.45
N LEU A 23 -6.73 -1.66 24.04
CA LEU A 23 -6.02 -2.07 22.82
C LEU A 23 -6.68 -1.51 21.55
N SER A 24 -8.01 -1.52 21.48
CA SER A 24 -8.76 -0.89 20.39
C SER A 24 -8.49 0.62 20.33
N ALA A 25 -8.50 1.31 21.47
CA ALA A 25 -8.19 2.75 21.52
C ALA A 25 -6.77 3.06 21.00
N LYS A 26 -5.76 2.30 21.45
CA LYS A 26 -4.37 2.45 20.98
C LYS A 26 -4.20 2.18 19.48
N LEU A 27 -4.94 1.21 18.94
CA LEU A 27 -4.93 0.90 17.52
C LEU A 27 -5.49 2.08 16.71
N LEU A 28 -6.62 2.65 17.13
CA LEU A 28 -7.25 3.79 16.47
C LEU A 28 -6.36 5.04 16.52
N GLU A 29 -5.75 5.32 17.67
CA GLU A 29 -4.76 6.39 17.83
C GLU A 29 -3.59 6.21 16.86
N GLY A 30 -3.03 4.99 16.78
CA GLY A 30 -1.93 4.71 15.85
C GLY A 30 -2.30 4.85 14.39
N ILE A 31 -3.51 4.48 13.99
CA ILE A 31 -4.01 4.71 12.62
C ILE A 31 -4.11 6.22 12.33
N ALA A 32 -4.64 7.00 13.28
CA ALA A 32 -4.77 8.45 13.13
C ALA A 32 -3.39 9.14 13.04
N GLU A 33 -2.44 8.74 13.87
CA GLU A 33 -1.07 9.25 13.85
C GLU A 33 -0.34 8.89 12.55
N ALA A 34 -0.49 7.66 12.07
CA ALA A 34 0.04 7.25 10.78
C ALA A 34 -0.57 8.08 9.64
N LYS A 35 -1.87 8.39 9.71
CA LYS A 35 -2.55 9.22 8.71
C LYS A 35 -1.98 10.63 8.68
N ALA A 36 -1.92 11.29 9.84
CA ALA A 36 -1.34 12.63 9.95
C ALA A 36 0.12 12.68 9.46
N THR A 37 0.86 11.59 9.67
CA THR A 37 2.25 11.44 9.22
C THR A 37 2.35 11.33 7.70
N ILE A 38 1.51 10.52 7.07
CA ILE A 38 1.44 10.42 5.60
C ILE A 38 0.95 11.73 4.99
N ASP A 39 -0.02 12.40 5.61
CA ASP A 39 -0.53 13.70 5.16
C ASP A 39 0.60 14.74 5.11
N LEU A 40 1.46 14.81 6.13
CA LEU A 40 2.64 15.67 6.12
C LEU A 40 3.64 15.32 5.02
N PHE A 41 3.89 14.02 4.82
CA PHE A 41 4.78 13.56 3.75
C PHE A 41 4.26 13.99 2.36
N LEU A 42 2.98 13.77 2.09
CA LEU A 42 2.35 14.16 0.82
C LEU A 42 2.33 15.67 0.61
N ASP A 43 2.40 16.46 1.69
CA ASP A 43 2.53 17.92 1.70
C ASP A 43 3.99 18.42 1.60
N ASN A 44 4.95 17.54 1.29
CA ASN A 44 6.39 17.79 1.26
C ASN A 44 7.01 18.22 2.61
N LYS A 45 6.38 17.91 3.74
CA LYS A 45 6.87 18.23 5.09
C LYS A 45 7.55 17.02 5.73
N ILE A 46 8.58 16.49 5.07
CA ILE A 46 9.23 15.24 5.45
C ILE A 46 9.83 15.31 6.87
N GLU A 47 10.54 16.40 7.19
CA GLU A 47 11.11 16.58 8.53
C GLU A 47 10.04 16.69 9.62
N GLY A 48 8.92 17.35 9.33
CA GLY A 48 7.77 17.39 10.23
C GLY A 48 7.16 16.00 10.45
N ALA A 49 7.10 15.19 9.40
CA ALA A 49 6.62 13.81 9.48
C ALA A 49 7.56 12.93 10.32
N LYS A 50 8.88 13.05 10.14
CA LYS A 50 9.90 12.35 10.96
C LYS A 50 9.86 12.78 12.43
N ALA A 51 9.74 14.07 12.70
CA ALA A 51 9.71 14.61 14.07
C ALA A 51 8.54 14.06 14.89
N ARG A 52 7.35 13.91 14.26
CA ARG A 52 6.17 13.32 14.92
C ARG A 52 6.41 11.89 15.39
N LEU A 53 7.20 11.14 14.64
CA LEU A 53 7.45 9.72 14.90
C LEU A 53 8.54 9.49 15.97
N GLN A 54 9.24 10.55 16.39
CA GLN A 54 10.25 10.49 17.46
C GLN A 54 9.69 10.79 18.85
N GLN A 55 8.48 11.36 18.96
CA GLN A 55 7.96 11.91 20.23
C GLN A 55 6.80 11.11 20.85
N GLY A 56 6.42 9.95 20.30
CA GLY A 56 5.24 9.18 20.75
C GLY A 56 5.53 7.71 21.10
N PRO A 57 4.63 7.05 21.86
CA PRO A 57 4.67 5.61 22.06
C PRO A 57 4.59 4.87 20.71
N SER A 58 5.47 3.91 20.52
CA SER A 58 5.69 3.21 19.25
C SER A 58 4.72 2.04 19.07
N GLY A 59 3.61 2.27 18.36
CA GLY A 59 2.68 1.24 17.90
C GLY A 59 2.99 0.77 16.47
N MET A 60 2.34 -0.32 16.02
CA MET A 60 2.61 -0.92 14.71
C MET A 60 2.38 0.03 13.53
N TYR A 61 1.41 0.94 13.63
CA TYR A 61 1.07 1.90 12.58
C TYR A 61 2.05 3.07 12.52
N GLN A 62 2.47 3.58 13.68
CA GLN A 62 3.51 4.61 13.78
C GLN A 62 4.83 4.09 13.21
N GLU A 63 5.25 2.88 13.61
CA GLU A 63 6.47 2.27 13.10
C GLU A 63 6.40 2.03 11.59
N LEU A 64 5.25 1.59 11.07
CA LEU A 64 5.06 1.41 9.65
C LEU A 64 5.08 2.73 8.87
N ALA A 65 4.43 3.78 9.37
CA ALA A 65 4.46 5.10 8.74
C ALA A 65 5.89 5.65 8.69
N HIS A 66 6.66 5.48 9.77
CA HIS A 66 8.06 5.90 9.83
C HIS A 66 8.93 5.11 8.85
N SER A 67 8.79 3.79 8.84
CA SER A 67 9.43 2.92 7.87
C SER A 67 9.09 3.31 6.44
N THR A 68 7.84 3.70 6.17
CA THR A 68 7.39 4.12 4.83
C THR A 68 8.05 5.43 4.40
N ILE A 69 8.14 6.42 5.29
CA ILE A 69 8.82 7.70 4.98
C ILE A 69 10.30 7.48 4.73
N LEU A 70 10.98 6.74 5.61
CA LEU A 70 12.40 6.43 5.43
C LEU A 70 12.64 5.59 4.18
N PHE A 71 11.74 4.65 3.87
CA PHE A 71 11.77 3.88 2.64
C PHE A 71 11.70 4.79 1.42
N VAL A 72 10.71 5.69 1.35
CA VAL A 72 10.58 6.60 0.21
C VAL A 72 11.81 7.50 0.11
N GLN A 73 12.28 8.07 1.23
CA GLN A 73 13.51 8.87 1.25
C GLN A 73 14.72 8.07 0.73
N GLY A 74 14.94 6.86 1.25
CA GLY A 74 16.05 6.00 0.82
C GLY A 74 15.97 5.65 -0.66
N THR A 75 14.79 5.30 -1.17
CA THR A 75 14.61 5.00 -2.60
C THR A 75 14.74 6.22 -3.50
N ALA A 76 14.38 7.41 -3.01
CA ALA A 76 14.42 8.63 -3.78
C ALA A 76 15.78 9.32 -3.76
N THR A 77 16.61 9.15 -2.73
CA THR A 77 17.97 9.69 -2.70
C THR A 77 19.02 8.66 -3.13
N ILE A 78 18.75 7.35 -2.94
CA ILE A 78 19.71 6.26 -3.18
C ILE A 78 21.05 6.49 -2.43
N GLU A 79 20.99 7.26 -1.34
CA GLU A 79 22.15 7.52 -0.49
C GLU A 79 22.32 6.37 0.50
N HIS A 80 23.55 5.87 0.64
CA HIS A 80 23.83 4.70 1.48
C HIS A 80 23.32 4.86 2.92
N GLU A 81 23.51 6.05 3.51
CA GLU A 81 23.05 6.35 4.87
C GLU A 81 21.52 6.27 5.02
N HIS A 82 20.76 6.86 4.07
CA HIS A 82 19.30 6.80 4.09
C HIS A 82 18.78 5.37 3.86
N LEU A 83 19.41 4.64 2.94
CA LEU A 83 19.10 3.24 2.67
C LEU A 83 19.33 2.37 3.93
N LEU A 84 20.44 2.55 4.65
CA LEU A 84 20.73 1.83 5.91
C LEU A 84 19.72 2.16 7.00
N LYS A 85 19.46 3.45 7.24
CA LYS A 85 18.46 3.91 8.23
C LYS A 85 17.07 3.32 7.96
N ALA A 86 16.64 3.32 6.69
CA ALA A 86 15.39 2.70 6.28
C ALA A 86 15.37 1.19 6.56
N THR A 87 16.44 0.46 6.21
CA THR A 87 16.59 -0.98 6.46
C THR A 87 16.48 -1.31 7.95
N GLU A 88 17.17 -0.58 8.81
CA GLU A 88 17.14 -0.77 10.27
C GLU A 88 15.73 -0.54 10.82
N HIS A 89 15.10 0.57 10.42
CA HIS A 89 13.76 0.89 10.91
C HIS A 89 12.71 -0.11 10.42
N ILE A 90 12.77 -0.55 9.16
CA ILE A 90 11.86 -1.58 8.64
C ILE A 90 12.00 -2.90 9.42
N ARG A 91 13.22 -3.30 9.81
CA ARG A 91 13.43 -4.49 10.66
C ARG A 91 12.78 -4.33 12.04
N LYS A 92 12.88 -3.14 12.65
CA LYS A 92 12.20 -2.82 13.91
C LYS A 92 10.68 -2.94 13.75
N THR A 93 10.11 -2.36 12.70
CA THR A 93 8.68 -2.46 12.37
C THR A 93 8.23 -3.91 12.20
N LEU A 94 9.01 -4.72 11.47
CA LEU A 94 8.73 -6.15 11.30
C LEU A 94 8.69 -6.88 12.64
N ASN A 95 9.62 -6.59 13.56
CA ASN A 95 9.64 -7.19 14.89
C ASN A 95 8.42 -6.78 15.73
N VAL A 96 8.06 -5.49 15.73
CA VAL A 96 6.88 -4.96 16.43
C VAL A 96 5.60 -5.64 15.91
N CYS A 97 5.41 -5.69 14.60
CA CYS A 97 4.25 -6.36 14.01
C CYS A 97 4.25 -7.86 14.35
N ASN A 98 5.41 -8.53 14.26
CA ASN A 98 5.50 -9.96 14.52
C ASN A 98 5.20 -10.34 15.99
N ALA A 99 5.37 -9.42 16.94
CA ALA A 99 5.00 -9.63 18.33
C ALA A 99 3.48 -9.72 18.54
N SER A 100 2.69 -8.92 17.79
CA SER A 100 1.22 -8.92 17.84
C SER A 100 0.57 -9.86 16.82
N ARG A 101 1.33 -10.47 15.89
CA ARG A 101 0.80 -11.43 14.90
C ARG A 101 0.41 -12.77 15.53
N ARG A 102 -0.55 -13.44 14.88
CA ARG A 102 -0.97 -14.79 15.28
C ARG A 102 0.07 -15.82 14.85
N LYS A 103 0.86 -16.31 15.81
CA LYS A 103 1.97 -17.27 15.57
C LYS A 103 1.54 -18.60 14.95
N ALA A 104 0.31 -19.08 15.20
CA ALA A 104 -0.20 -20.36 14.70
C ALA A 104 -0.73 -20.33 13.25
N ALA A 105 -1.02 -19.15 12.71
CA ALA A 105 -1.84 -19.05 11.49
C ALA A 105 -1.13 -19.47 10.21
N PHE A 106 0.20 -19.34 10.13
CA PHE A 106 0.95 -19.65 8.90
C PHE A 106 0.97 -21.16 8.60
N GLY A 107 0.95 -22.02 9.64
CA GLY A 107 0.86 -23.48 9.49
C GLY A 107 -0.57 -23.97 9.24
N GLU A 108 -1.55 -23.37 9.93
CA GLU A 108 -2.97 -23.77 9.88
C GLU A 108 -3.68 -23.35 8.58
N ALA A 109 -3.32 -22.19 8.00
CA ALA A 109 -3.90 -21.74 6.73
C ALA A 109 -3.39 -22.58 5.52
N ILE A 110 -2.24 -23.25 5.66
CA ILE A 110 -1.59 -24.07 4.63
C ILE A 110 -2.13 -25.52 4.63
N THR A 111 -2.77 -25.99 5.71
CA THR A 111 -3.31 -27.34 5.77
C THR A 111 -4.44 -27.50 4.73
N LYS A 112 -4.29 -28.45 3.79
CA LYS A 112 -5.26 -28.79 2.72
C LYS A 112 -6.53 -29.48 3.26
N GLN A 113 -7.15 -28.96 4.33
CA GLN A 113 -8.35 -29.56 4.92
C GLN A 113 -9.49 -28.55 5.07
N ILE A 114 -10.63 -28.92 4.47
CA ILE A 114 -12.02 -28.43 4.58
C ILE A 114 -12.16 -26.90 4.74
N GLY A 115 -12.66 -26.23 3.68
CA GLY A 115 -12.87 -24.78 3.65
C GLY A 115 -13.61 -24.18 4.85
N LYS A 116 -14.50 -24.94 5.51
CA LYS A 116 -15.18 -24.54 6.76
C LYS A 116 -14.21 -24.25 7.91
N ARG A 117 -13.13 -25.04 8.08
CA ARG A 117 -12.14 -24.84 9.15
C ARG A 117 -11.27 -23.61 8.88
N ARG A 118 -10.98 -23.32 7.61
CA ARG A 118 -10.24 -22.10 7.21
C ARG A 118 -11.03 -20.83 7.48
N ILE A 119 -12.34 -20.83 7.18
CA ILE A 119 -13.24 -19.70 7.51
C ILE A 119 -13.26 -19.47 9.02
N GLN A 120 -13.31 -20.55 9.82
CA GLN A 120 -13.28 -20.45 11.27
C GLN A 120 -11.99 -19.81 11.79
N ILE A 121 -10.83 -20.19 11.23
CA ILE A 121 -9.54 -19.58 11.60
C ILE A 121 -9.54 -18.07 11.35
N TYR A 122 -10.11 -17.60 10.23
CA TYR A 122 -10.19 -16.17 9.95
C TYR A 122 -11.06 -15.43 10.97
N LYS A 123 -12.18 -16.01 11.38
CA LYS A 123 -13.08 -15.43 12.41
C LYS A 123 -12.46 -15.35 13.80
N GLU A 124 -11.44 -16.15 14.08
CA GLU A 124 -10.74 -16.16 15.37
C GLU A 124 -9.67 -15.06 15.49
N TYR A 125 -9.34 -14.36 14.40
CA TYR A 125 -8.43 -13.23 14.48
C TYR A 125 -9.02 -12.11 15.32
N THR A 126 -8.24 -11.61 16.27
CA THR A 126 -8.54 -10.30 16.87
C THR A 126 -8.25 -9.21 15.85
N GLU A 127 -8.89 -8.05 16.03
CA GLU A 127 -8.66 -6.88 15.20
C GLU A 127 -7.18 -6.47 15.19
N GLU A 128 -6.55 -6.38 16.37
CA GLU A 128 -5.11 -6.10 16.47
C GLU A 128 -4.25 -7.10 15.68
N GLN A 129 -4.54 -8.41 15.77
CA GLN A 129 -3.80 -9.43 15.03
C GLN A 129 -3.96 -9.28 13.52
N ALA A 130 -5.17 -8.93 13.06
CA ALA A 130 -5.42 -8.68 11.64
C ALA A 130 -4.59 -7.50 11.15
N HIS A 131 -4.64 -6.37 11.87
CA HIS A 131 -3.83 -5.19 11.56
C HIS A 131 -2.33 -5.48 11.61
N ALA A 132 -1.85 -6.29 12.56
CA ALA A 132 -0.45 -6.71 12.63
C ALA A 132 -0.01 -7.55 11.43
N GLU A 133 -0.87 -8.44 10.90
CA GLU A 133 -0.60 -9.18 9.66
C GLU A 133 -0.46 -8.23 8.46
N LEU A 134 -1.34 -7.24 8.36
CA LEU A 134 -1.32 -6.25 7.28
C LEU A 134 -0.08 -5.36 7.34
N CYS A 135 0.21 -4.76 8.50
CA CYS A 135 1.38 -3.89 8.69
C CYS A 135 2.68 -4.66 8.46
N TYR A 136 2.75 -5.93 8.88
CA TYR A 136 3.89 -6.79 8.58
C TYR A 136 4.04 -7.05 7.08
N ALA A 137 2.94 -7.29 6.35
CA ALA A 137 2.98 -7.52 4.90
C ALA A 137 3.54 -6.30 4.16
N GLU A 138 3.12 -5.09 4.55
CA GLU A 138 3.58 -3.82 3.98
C GLU A 138 5.06 -3.55 4.28
N ALA A 139 5.47 -3.67 5.54
CA ALA A 139 6.87 -3.52 5.93
C ALA A 139 7.76 -4.57 5.24
N LEU A 140 7.28 -5.81 5.07
CA LEU A 140 8.04 -6.86 4.40
C LEU A 140 8.22 -6.57 2.90
N LEU A 141 7.23 -5.94 2.26
CA LEU A 141 7.32 -5.53 0.87
C LEU A 141 8.36 -4.42 0.69
N GLN A 142 8.31 -3.39 1.55
CA GLN A 142 9.31 -2.32 1.60
C GLN A 142 10.71 -2.90 1.81
N PHE A 143 10.84 -3.84 2.75
CA PHE A 143 12.11 -4.52 3.03
C PHE A 143 12.65 -5.27 1.81
N ALA A 144 11.77 -6.00 1.10
CA ALA A 144 12.15 -6.76 -0.08
C ALA A 144 12.66 -5.85 -1.20
N PHE A 145 11.96 -4.74 -1.46
CA PHE A 145 12.35 -3.77 -2.47
C PHE A 145 13.66 -3.08 -2.12
N LEU A 146 13.80 -2.59 -0.89
CA LEU A 146 15.01 -1.93 -0.43
C LEU A 146 16.23 -2.86 -0.48
N SER A 147 16.06 -4.13 -0.11
CA SER A 147 17.11 -5.14 -0.20
C SER A 147 17.56 -5.41 -1.65
N MET A 148 16.68 -5.23 -2.64
CA MET A 148 17.04 -5.38 -4.06
C MET A 148 17.84 -4.18 -4.57
N LEU A 149 17.58 -2.97 -4.05
CA LEU A 149 18.32 -1.77 -4.43
C LEU A 149 19.73 -1.71 -3.83
N GLN A 150 19.92 -2.32 -2.65
CA GLN A 150 21.18 -2.23 -1.91
C GLN A 150 22.26 -3.23 -2.38
N ASP A 151 21.88 -4.34 -3.00
CA ASP A 151 22.78 -5.49 -3.22
C ASP A 151 22.58 -6.05 -4.63
N GLU A 152 23.57 -5.85 -5.50
CA GLU A 152 23.56 -6.28 -6.90
C GLU A 152 23.72 -7.82 -7.06
N ASN A 153 23.99 -8.53 -5.96
CA ASN A 153 24.25 -9.96 -6.01
C ASN A 153 22.98 -10.79 -6.25
N PHE A 154 23.10 -11.83 -7.07
CA PHE A 154 22.01 -12.78 -7.35
C PHE A 154 21.38 -13.40 -6.08
N ALA A 155 22.15 -13.57 -5.01
CA ALA A 155 21.67 -14.07 -3.73
C ALA A 155 20.70 -13.10 -3.01
N SER A 156 20.83 -11.78 -3.22
CA SER A 156 19.89 -10.78 -2.71
C SER A 156 18.55 -10.91 -3.43
N LEU A 157 18.57 -11.06 -4.77
CA LEU A 157 17.38 -11.21 -5.61
C LEU A 157 16.55 -12.43 -5.22
N ILE A 158 17.19 -13.58 -4.95
CA ILE A 158 16.50 -14.78 -4.43
C ILE A 158 15.86 -14.49 -3.07
N ARG A 159 16.62 -13.92 -2.13
CA ARG A 159 16.13 -13.60 -0.78
C ARG A 159 14.98 -12.60 -0.83
N SER A 160 14.99 -11.65 -1.76
CA SER A 160 13.91 -10.67 -1.95
C SER A 160 12.69 -11.30 -2.60
N SER A 161 12.88 -12.18 -3.60
CA SER A 161 11.79 -12.95 -4.21
C SER A 161 11.04 -13.82 -3.20
N LEU A 162 11.76 -14.46 -2.27
CA LEU A 162 11.14 -15.22 -1.16
C LEU A 162 10.29 -14.34 -0.24
N LYS A 163 10.74 -13.11 0.06
CA LYS A 163 9.98 -12.13 0.85
C LYS A 163 8.75 -11.64 0.11
N VAL A 164 8.85 -11.35 -1.19
CA VAL A 164 7.70 -10.99 -2.03
C VAL A 164 6.64 -12.10 -1.99
N ARG A 165 7.06 -13.37 -2.06
CA ARG A 165 6.15 -14.52 -1.91
C ARG A 165 5.51 -14.59 -0.53
N GLN A 166 6.27 -14.34 0.52
CA GLN A 166 5.73 -14.30 1.88
C GLN A 166 4.73 -13.15 2.05
N CYS A 167 5.04 -11.97 1.52
CA CYS A 167 4.16 -10.81 1.51
C CYS A 167 2.84 -11.12 0.80
N TYR A 168 2.87 -11.74 -0.38
CA TYR A 168 1.67 -12.18 -1.08
C TYR A 168 0.82 -13.15 -0.23
N LYS A 169 1.45 -14.10 0.48
CA LYS A 169 0.74 -15.00 1.41
C LYS A 169 0.08 -14.25 2.56
N CYS A 170 0.76 -13.27 3.16
CA CYS A 170 0.19 -12.43 4.21
C CYS A 170 -1.04 -11.67 3.71
N TYR A 171 -0.99 -11.07 2.51
CA TYR A 171 -2.16 -10.43 1.91
C TYR A 171 -3.30 -11.40 1.62
N ARG A 172 -3.01 -12.65 1.23
CA ARG A 172 -4.04 -13.69 1.07
C ARG A 172 -4.71 -14.07 2.39
N ILE A 173 -3.97 -14.06 3.50
CA ILE A 173 -4.54 -14.22 4.84
C ILE A 173 -5.42 -13.03 5.17
N CYS A 174 -4.92 -11.80 5.00
CA CYS A 174 -5.67 -10.58 5.30
C CYS A 174 -6.95 -10.47 4.44
N TRP A 175 -6.90 -10.88 3.18
CA TRP A 175 -8.07 -10.99 2.30
C TRP A 175 -9.12 -11.98 2.82
N GLY A 176 -8.67 -13.12 3.39
CA GLY A 176 -9.54 -14.07 4.05
C GLY A 176 -10.21 -13.49 5.30
N ILE A 177 -9.46 -12.78 6.13
CA ILE A 177 -9.97 -12.07 7.32
C ILE A 177 -11.01 -11.03 6.90
N LEU A 178 -10.70 -10.18 5.91
CA LEU A 178 -11.62 -9.15 5.42
C LEU A 178 -12.97 -9.74 4.95
N LYS A 179 -12.94 -10.91 4.29
CA LYS A 179 -14.15 -11.54 3.74
C LYS A 179 -14.99 -12.31 4.74
N HIS A 180 -14.39 -12.82 5.80
CA HIS A 180 -15.03 -13.83 6.65
C HIS A 180 -15.18 -13.43 8.11
N SER A 181 -14.46 -12.42 8.58
CA SER A 181 -14.61 -11.88 9.92
C SER A 181 -15.75 -10.87 9.99
N GLU A 182 -16.35 -10.75 11.18
CA GLU A 182 -17.33 -9.72 11.47
C GLU A 182 -16.58 -8.44 11.86
N TRP A 183 -16.82 -7.36 11.12
CA TRP A 183 -16.18 -6.06 11.34
C TRP A 183 -17.21 -5.05 11.81
N VAL A 184 -16.87 -4.30 12.85
CA VAL A 184 -17.61 -3.10 13.21
C VAL A 184 -17.24 -1.99 12.23
N ASP A 185 -18.23 -1.32 11.67
CA ASP A 185 -17.98 -0.19 10.77
C ASP A 185 -17.28 0.94 11.53
N GLY A 186 -16.24 1.51 10.90
CA GLY A 186 -15.44 2.56 11.51
C GLY A 186 -14.04 2.67 10.92
N VAL A 187 -13.21 3.49 11.57
CA VAL A 187 -11.84 3.83 11.12
C VAL A 187 -10.98 2.59 11.01
N SER A 188 -11.08 1.65 11.96
CA SER A 188 -10.27 0.43 11.98
C SER A 188 -10.55 -0.48 10.78
N LYS A 189 -11.82 -0.87 10.57
CA LYS A 189 -12.25 -1.61 9.37
C LYS A 189 -11.82 -0.90 8.08
N SER A 190 -12.05 0.42 7.99
CA SER A 190 -11.70 1.22 6.82
C SER A 190 -10.18 1.20 6.53
N ALA A 191 -9.35 1.28 7.56
CA ALA A 191 -7.89 1.24 7.45
C ALA A 191 -7.36 -0.16 7.10
N PHE A 192 -8.00 -1.22 7.61
CA PHE A 192 -7.66 -2.59 7.25
C PHE A 192 -8.07 -2.91 5.82
N GLU A 193 -9.33 -2.64 5.48
CA GLU A 193 -9.92 -2.91 4.17
C GLU A 193 -9.16 -2.19 3.06
N SER A 194 -8.86 -0.91 3.21
CA SER A 194 -8.09 -0.16 2.20
C SER A 194 -6.68 -0.73 2.01
N GLY A 195 -6.03 -1.23 3.06
CA GLY A 195 -4.70 -1.83 2.95
C GLY A 195 -4.67 -3.22 2.37
N VAL A 196 -5.66 -4.04 2.72
CA VAL A 196 -5.85 -5.32 2.07
C VAL A 196 -6.12 -5.15 0.58
N ARG A 197 -6.97 -4.19 0.20
CA ARG A 197 -7.26 -3.86 -1.20
C ARG A 197 -6.05 -3.26 -1.90
N LEU A 198 -5.28 -2.39 -1.26
CA LEU A 198 -4.02 -1.85 -1.78
C LEU A 198 -3.08 -2.97 -2.19
N GLY A 199 -2.73 -3.87 -1.26
CA GLY A 199 -1.79 -4.94 -1.53
C GLY A 199 -2.29 -5.96 -2.54
N VAL A 200 -3.52 -6.47 -2.36
CA VAL A 200 -4.11 -7.44 -3.29
C VAL A 200 -4.26 -6.84 -4.70
N GLY A 201 -4.69 -5.57 -4.77
CA GLY A 201 -4.80 -4.81 -6.01
C GLY A 201 -3.46 -4.66 -6.71
N ALA A 202 -2.45 -4.16 -5.98
CA ALA A 202 -1.10 -3.96 -6.49
C ALA A 202 -0.46 -5.27 -6.97
N PHE A 203 -0.55 -6.37 -6.22
CA PHE A 203 0.00 -7.66 -6.64
C PHE A 203 -0.65 -8.16 -7.93
N ASN A 204 -1.98 -8.12 -8.04
CA ASN A 204 -2.69 -8.57 -9.23
C ASN A 204 -2.34 -7.70 -10.45
N MET A 205 -2.28 -6.39 -10.26
CA MET A 205 -1.88 -5.43 -11.30
C MET A 205 -0.44 -5.68 -11.76
N MET A 206 0.52 -5.68 -10.85
CA MET A 206 1.96 -5.85 -11.18
C MET A 206 2.25 -7.21 -11.79
N ILE A 207 1.68 -8.30 -11.28
CA ILE A 207 1.85 -9.63 -11.89
C ILE A 207 1.33 -9.64 -13.32
N SER A 208 0.20 -8.97 -13.58
CA SER A 208 -0.38 -8.91 -14.93
C SER A 208 0.48 -8.16 -15.95
N LEU A 209 1.45 -7.35 -15.49
CA LEU A 209 2.42 -6.64 -16.34
C LEU A 209 3.64 -7.51 -16.70
N LEU A 210 3.77 -8.70 -16.11
CA LEU A 210 4.92 -9.56 -16.38
C LEU A 210 4.78 -10.26 -17.75
N PRO A 211 5.89 -10.45 -18.47
CA PRO A 211 5.87 -11.19 -19.74
C PRO A 211 5.32 -12.61 -19.57
N LYS A 212 4.63 -13.14 -20.61
CA LYS A 212 3.99 -14.47 -20.60
C LYS A 212 4.91 -15.62 -20.13
N ARG A 213 6.21 -15.55 -20.46
CA ARG A 213 7.20 -16.56 -20.04
C ARG A 213 7.39 -16.57 -18.51
N VAL A 214 7.39 -15.40 -17.89
CA VAL A 214 7.52 -15.24 -16.44
C VAL A 214 6.21 -15.66 -15.75
N LEU A 215 5.05 -15.29 -16.31
CA LEU A 215 3.75 -15.70 -15.79
C LEU A 215 3.61 -17.22 -15.67
N LYS A 216 3.98 -17.98 -16.70
CA LYS A 216 3.93 -19.46 -16.66
C LYS A 216 4.75 -20.05 -15.51
N LEU A 217 5.90 -19.46 -15.18
CA LEU A 217 6.74 -19.90 -14.07
C LEU A 217 6.11 -19.55 -12.72
N LEU A 218 5.48 -18.38 -12.62
CA LEU A 218 4.81 -17.91 -11.41
C LEU A 218 3.51 -18.67 -11.11
N GLU A 219 2.75 -19.03 -12.14
CA GLU A 219 1.54 -19.85 -12.04
C GLU A 219 1.83 -21.22 -11.41
N PHE A 220 2.94 -21.84 -11.82
CA PHE A 220 3.42 -23.09 -11.22
C PHE A 220 3.68 -22.97 -9.70
N VAL A 221 4.09 -21.79 -9.23
CA VAL A 221 4.37 -21.49 -7.81
C VAL A 221 3.11 -21.00 -7.07
N GLY A 222 1.98 -20.83 -7.77
CA GLY A 222 0.68 -20.45 -7.22
C GLY A 222 0.36 -18.95 -7.28
N PHE A 223 1.05 -18.20 -8.13
CA PHE A 223 0.74 -16.80 -8.41
C PHE A 223 -0.06 -16.68 -9.70
N THR A 224 -1.23 -16.07 -9.61
CA THR A 224 -2.02 -15.65 -10.77
C THR A 224 -2.32 -14.16 -10.60
N GLY A 225 -2.20 -13.40 -11.68
CA GLY A 225 -2.55 -11.98 -11.70
C GLY A 225 -3.81 -11.76 -12.52
N ASP A 226 -4.84 -11.20 -11.92
CA ASP A 226 -6.03 -10.71 -12.63
C ASP A 226 -6.04 -9.18 -12.61
N ARG A 227 -5.67 -8.58 -13.74
CA ARG A 227 -5.58 -7.12 -13.87
C ARG A 227 -6.91 -6.42 -13.56
N ARG A 228 -8.02 -6.92 -14.08
CA ARG A 228 -9.34 -6.27 -13.91
C ARG A 228 -9.73 -6.27 -12.45
N PHE A 229 -9.55 -7.41 -11.79
CA PHE A 229 -9.75 -7.54 -10.36
C PHE A 229 -8.82 -6.60 -9.58
N GLY A 230 -7.53 -6.58 -9.94
CA GLY A 230 -6.52 -5.74 -9.29
C GLY A 230 -6.86 -4.25 -9.34
N MET A 231 -7.18 -3.74 -10.54
CA MET A 231 -7.60 -2.35 -10.75
C MET A 231 -8.89 -2.04 -9.98
N ALA A 232 -9.89 -2.94 -9.99
CA ALA A 232 -11.11 -2.75 -9.23
C ALA A 232 -10.85 -2.63 -7.71
N GLN A 233 -9.93 -3.43 -7.15
CA GLN A 233 -9.57 -3.31 -5.73
C GLN A 233 -8.91 -1.97 -5.40
N LEU A 234 -7.98 -1.53 -6.26
CA LEU A 234 -7.31 -0.23 -6.09
C LEU A 234 -8.31 0.93 -6.14
N ARG A 235 -9.24 0.91 -7.11
CA ARG A 235 -10.30 1.92 -7.25
C ARG A 235 -11.21 1.98 -6.04
N MET A 236 -11.67 0.82 -5.56
CA MET A 236 -12.49 0.74 -4.34
C MET A 236 -11.75 1.36 -3.16
N ALA A 237 -10.47 1.04 -2.96
CA ALA A 237 -9.69 1.62 -1.87
C ALA A 237 -9.38 3.11 -2.05
N ALA A 238 -9.14 3.59 -3.28
CA ALA A 238 -8.97 5.01 -3.57
C ALA A 238 -10.25 5.82 -3.31
N SER A 239 -11.43 5.21 -3.48
CA SER A 239 -12.72 5.84 -3.16
C SER A 239 -12.99 5.98 -1.66
N MET A 240 -12.25 5.24 -0.81
CA MET A 240 -12.33 5.33 0.65
C MET A 240 -11.54 6.54 1.17
N ARG A 241 -11.95 7.74 0.76
CA ARG A 241 -11.21 9.01 0.86
C ARG A 241 -10.63 9.35 2.25
N ASP A 242 -11.30 8.95 3.33
CA ASP A 242 -10.83 9.18 4.71
C ASP A 242 -9.80 8.16 5.19
N SER A 243 -9.58 7.09 4.42
CA SER A 243 -8.70 5.99 4.78
C SER A 243 -7.23 6.34 4.57
N LEU A 244 -6.38 5.84 5.48
CA LEU A 244 -4.92 6.00 5.47
C LEU A 244 -4.27 5.73 4.10
N ARG A 245 -4.79 4.75 3.37
CA ARG A 245 -4.16 4.21 2.15
C ARG A 245 -4.83 4.65 0.84
N ALA A 246 -5.92 5.40 0.92
CA ALA A 246 -6.57 5.96 -0.26
C ALA A 246 -5.62 6.75 -1.17
N PRO A 247 -4.75 7.66 -0.67
CA PRO A 247 -3.82 8.36 -1.55
C PRO A 247 -2.80 7.41 -2.18
N LEU A 248 -2.33 6.38 -1.47
CA LEU A 248 -1.38 5.39 -2.02
C LEU A 248 -2.00 4.56 -3.16
N CYS A 249 -3.28 4.18 -3.01
CA CYS A 249 -4.03 3.51 -4.08
C CYS A 249 -4.19 4.42 -5.30
N ALA A 250 -4.50 5.69 -5.09
CA ALA A 250 -4.61 6.67 -6.17
C ALA A 250 -3.27 6.87 -6.88
N LEU A 251 -2.16 6.96 -6.15
CA LEU A 251 -0.81 7.05 -6.73
C LEU A 251 -0.48 5.82 -7.58
N LEU A 252 -0.80 4.60 -7.13
CA LEU A 252 -0.58 3.39 -7.95
C LEU A 252 -1.42 3.38 -9.22
N LEU A 253 -2.68 3.81 -9.17
CA LEU A 253 -3.53 3.95 -10.36
C LEU A 253 -2.94 4.97 -11.33
N LEU A 254 -2.57 6.16 -10.85
CA LEU A 254 -1.97 7.22 -11.66
C LEU A 254 -0.63 6.78 -12.28
N THR A 255 0.26 6.13 -11.52
CA THR A 255 1.52 5.62 -12.07
C THR A 255 1.26 4.52 -13.11
N TYR A 256 0.26 3.66 -12.89
CA TYR A 256 -0.10 2.65 -13.88
C TYR A 256 -0.59 3.29 -15.18
N ASP A 257 -1.56 4.20 -15.10
CA ASP A 257 -2.23 4.79 -16.26
C ASP A 257 -1.35 5.82 -17.00
N LEU A 258 -0.48 6.56 -16.30
CA LEU A 258 0.33 7.65 -16.88
C LEU A 258 1.76 7.24 -17.26
N TYR A 259 2.29 6.14 -16.69
CA TYR A 259 3.64 5.65 -16.97
C TYR A 259 3.65 4.21 -17.49
N ALA A 260 3.08 3.26 -16.75
CA ALA A 260 3.27 1.84 -17.07
C ALA A 260 2.67 1.45 -18.43
N THR A 261 1.51 1.99 -18.78
CA THR A 261 0.86 1.84 -20.09
C THR A 261 1.72 2.37 -21.23
N HIS A 262 2.35 3.53 -21.05
CA HIS A 262 3.19 4.18 -22.06
C HIS A 262 4.55 3.51 -22.25
N MET A 263 5.20 3.09 -21.16
CA MET A 263 6.56 2.53 -21.21
C MET A 263 6.60 1.06 -21.62
N LEU A 264 5.56 0.27 -21.31
CA LEU A 264 5.53 -1.17 -21.59
C LEU A 264 4.83 -1.53 -22.91
N GLY A 265 4.11 -0.58 -23.51
CA GLY A 265 3.39 -0.72 -24.77
C GLY A 265 2.16 -1.65 -24.72
N ASP A 266 1.31 -1.54 -25.74
CA ASP A 266 0.02 -2.25 -25.85
C ASP A 266 0.15 -3.78 -25.77
N SER A 267 1.30 -4.34 -26.16
CA SER A 267 1.51 -5.79 -26.19
C SER A 267 1.58 -6.44 -24.80
N VAL A 268 1.94 -5.67 -23.77
CA VAL A 268 2.09 -6.14 -22.38
C VAL A 268 0.89 -5.74 -21.54
N THR A 269 0.44 -4.49 -21.67
CA THR A 269 -0.70 -3.99 -20.90
C THR A 269 -2.03 -4.35 -21.54
N GLY A 270 -2.09 -4.65 -22.84
CA GLY A 270 -3.35 -4.87 -23.57
C GLY A 270 -4.31 -3.69 -23.46
N VAL A 271 -3.80 -2.50 -23.13
CA VAL A 271 -4.54 -1.25 -23.04
C VAL A 271 -4.31 -0.53 -24.36
N ALA A 272 -5.30 -0.52 -25.25
CA ALA A 272 -5.31 0.45 -26.34
C ALA A 272 -5.54 1.83 -25.72
N LEU A 273 -4.66 2.78 -26.01
CA LEU A 273 -4.68 4.17 -25.50
C LEU A 273 -5.98 4.95 -25.80
N GLU A 274 -6.89 4.40 -26.58
CA GLU A 274 -8.16 5.03 -26.96
C GLU A 274 -9.27 4.89 -25.89
N LYS A 275 -8.93 4.87 -24.59
CA LYS A 275 -9.95 4.85 -23.53
C LYS A 275 -10.07 6.19 -22.82
N PRO A 276 -10.99 7.07 -23.25
CA PRO A 276 -11.34 8.30 -22.54
C PRO A 276 -11.58 8.11 -21.04
N GLU A 277 -12.08 6.94 -20.63
CA GLU A 277 -12.37 6.60 -19.24
C GLU A 277 -11.12 6.62 -18.33
N GLN A 278 -9.95 6.17 -18.77
CA GLN A 278 -8.73 6.15 -17.93
C GLN A 278 -8.14 7.55 -17.75
N VAL A 279 -8.17 8.35 -18.82
CA VAL A 279 -7.79 9.76 -18.77
C VAL A 279 -8.73 10.52 -17.83
N GLN A 280 -10.04 10.27 -17.94
CA GLN A 280 -11.04 10.87 -17.05
C GLN A 280 -10.83 10.48 -15.58
N GLU A 281 -10.61 9.20 -15.30
CA GLU A 281 -10.33 8.72 -13.94
C GLU A 281 -9.05 9.33 -13.36
N SER A 282 -7.98 9.40 -14.14
CA SER A 282 -6.72 10.02 -13.73
C SER A 282 -6.91 11.51 -13.41
N LYS A 283 -7.66 12.23 -14.24
CA LYS A 283 -8.03 13.63 -14.00
C LYS A 283 -8.82 13.80 -12.71
N GLU A 284 -9.82 12.97 -12.45
CA GLU A 284 -10.64 13.03 -11.24
C GLU A 284 -9.82 12.77 -9.97
N LEU A 285 -8.90 11.80 -10.01
CA LEU A 285 -7.98 11.53 -8.91
C LEU A 285 -7.04 12.71 -8.65
N LEU A 286 -6.45 13.28 -9.70
CA LEU A 286 -5.58 14.46 -9.60
C LEU A 286 -6.35 15.68 -9.07
N ASP A 287 -7.53 15.98 -9.63
CA ASP A 287 -8.37 17.10 -9.22
C ASP A 287 -8.78 17.00 -7.74
N TYR A 288 -9.02 15.78 -7.25
CA TYR A 288 -9.33 15.54 -5.85
C TYR A 288 -8.10 15.71 -4.94
N TRP A 289 -7.01 15.00 -5.21
CA TRP A 289 -5.87 14.96 -4.32
C TRP A 289 -5.03 16.24 -4.32
N ARG A 290 -5.03 17.01 -5.42
CA ARG A 290 -4.40 18.35 -5.44
C ARG A 290 -5.14 19.37 -4.58
N LYS A 291 -6.45 19.22 -4.37
CA LYS A 291 -7.19 20.08 -3.43
C LYS A 291 -6.79 19.80 -1.99
N ILE A 292 -6.46 18.53 -1.69
CA ILE A 292 -6.07 18.10 -0.35
C ILE A 292 -4.59 18.39 -0.09
N TYR A 293 -3.72 18.09 -1.06
CA TYR A 293 -2.27 18.26 -0.98
C TYR A 293 -1.78 19.23 -2.08
N PRO A 294 -2.14 20.52 -2.02
CA PRO A 294 -1.85 21.49 -3.08
C PRO A 294 -0.36 21.76 -3.28
N LYS A 295 0.47 21.40 -2.30
CA LYS A 295 1.93 21.54 -2.36
C LYS A 295 2.64 20.25 -2.73
N SER A 296 1.93 19.15 -2.95
CA SER A 296 2.55 17.84 -3.15
C SER A 296 3.41 17.79 -4.39
N ALA A 297 4.70 17.52 -4.21
CA ALA A 297 5.63 17.32 -5.30
C ALA A 297 5.20 16.15 -6.21
N ILE A 298 4.69 15.08 -5.60
CA ILE A 298 4.25 13.86 -6.29
C ILE A 298 3.04 14.15 -7.17
N PHE A 299 1.98 14.75 -6.62
CA PHE A 299 0.79 15.06 -7.41
C PHE A 299 1.06 16.15 -8.45
N GLN A 300 1.99 17.08 -8.19
CA GLN A 300 2.39 18.08 -9.19
C GLN A 300 3.12 17.43 -10.39
N LEU A 301 4.06 16.50 -10.14
CA LEU A 301 4.74 15.75 -11.19
C LEU A 301 3.74 14.93 -12.02
N LEU A 302 2.83 14.20 -11.35
CA LEU A 302 1.79 13.41 -12.03
C LEU A 302 0.80 14.28 -12.80
N THR A 303 0.58 15.53 -12.38
CA THR A 303 -0.24 16.49 -13.14
C THR A 303 0.44 16.89 -14.44
N GLY A 304 1.75 17.22 -14.39
CA GLY A 304 2.52 17.51 -15.59
C GLY A 304 2.50 16.32 -16.56
N ARG A 305 2.71 15.10 -16.03
CA ARG A 305 2.66 13.86 -16.82
C ARG A 305 1.29 13.63 -17.46
N TYR A 306 0.21 13.88 -16.72
CA TYR A 306 -1.15 13.81 -17.26
C TYR A 306 -1.35 14.78 -18.43
N LEU A 307 -0.93 16.04 -18.26
CA LEU A 307 -1.05 17.06 -19.31
C LEU A 307 -0.25 16.67 -20.56
N GLU A 308 0.98 16.20 -20.38
CA GLU A 308 1.83 15.69 -21.46
C GLU A 308 1.16 14.53 -22.23
N VAL A 309 0.68 13.51 -21.51
CA VAL A 309 0.01 12.35 -22.10
C VAL A 309 -1.29 12.71 -22.82
N THR A 310 -1.99 13.75 -22.37
CA THR A 310 -3.21 14.25 -23.01
C THR A 310 -2.97 15.27 -24.13
N GLY A 311 -1.71 15.64 -24.37
CA GLY A 311 -1.29 16.56 -25.44
C GLY A 311 -1.38 18.05 -25.10
N ASP A 312 -1.65 18.42 -23.85
CA ASP A 312 -1.60 19.82 -23.38
C ASP A 312 -0.17 20.19 -22.97
N LEU A 313 0.71 20.28 -23.96
CA LEU A 313 2.15 20.44 -23.74
C LEU A 313 2.52 21.79 -23.11
N GLU A 314 1.82 22.87 -23.45
CA GLU A 314 2.07 24.20 -22.89
C GLU A 314 1.82 24.22 -21.38
N SER A 315 0.68 23.66 -20.94
CA SER A 315 0.37 23.52 -19.53
C SER A 315 1.31 22.53 -18.83
N ALA A 316 1.72 21.47 -19.51
CA ALA A 316 2.69 20.50 -18.98
C ALA A 316 4.05 21.17 -18.69
N ILE A 317 4.60 21.91 -19.65
CA ILE A 317 5.84 22.69 -19.52
C ILE A 317 5.77 23.61 -18.30
N GLN A 318 4.73 24.45 -18.23
CA GLN A 318 4.55 25.37 -17.11
C GLN A 318 4.44 24.63 -15.76
N THR A 319 3.79 23.46 -15.75
CA THR A 319 3.65 22.64 -14.54
C THR A 319 4.98 22.05 -14.10
N PHE A 320 5.81 21.55 -15.01
CA PHE A 320 7.13 21.00 -14.68
C PHE A 320 8.12 22.08 -14.26
N GLU A 321 8.12 23.25 -14.90
CA GLU A 321 8.92 24.41 -14.48
C GLU A 321 8.58 24.83 -13.04
N ASN A 322 7.29 24.92 -12.70
CA ASN A 322 6.85 25.19 -11.34
C ASN A 322 7.26 24.08 -10.36
N SER A 323 7.23 22.82 -10.81
CA SER A 323 7.63 21.65 -9.99
C SER A 323 9.11 21.70 -9.62
N ILE A 324 9.98 22.10 -10.55
CA ILE A 324 11.44 22.22 -10.32
C ILE A 324 11.76 23.21 -9.18
N LEU A 325 10.94 24.27 -9.05
CA LEU A 325 11.10 25.31 -8.04
C LEU A 325 10.58 24.92 -6.65
N LEU A 326 9.90 23.78 -6.50
CA LEU A 326 9.40 23.35 -5.20
C LEU A 326 10.56 23.09 -4.22
N PRO A 327 10.46 23.55 -2.96
CA PRO A 327 11.44 23.27 -1.92
C PRO A 327 11.21 21.85 -1.39
N VAL A 328 11.78 20.86 -2.08
CA VAL A 328 11.67 19.45 -1.69
C VAL A 328 13.04 18.85 -1.38
N ASP A 329 13.09 18.02 -0.33
CA ASP A 329 14.33 17.50 0.26
C ASP A 329 14.99 16.36 -0.54
N TRP A 330 14.43 15.95 -1.68
CA TRP A 330 14.91 14.86 -2.53
C TRP A 330 15.46 15.33 -3.88
N THR A 331 16.79 15.33 -4.04
CA THR A 331 17.49 15.87 -5.22
C THR A 331 17.00 15.29 -6.55
N HIS A 332 16.69 13.99 -6.60
CA HIS A 332 16.24 13.30 -7.82
C HIS A 332 14.88 13.76 -8.34
N TYR A 333 14.05 14.42 -7.51
CA TYR A 333 12.78 14.94 -7.96
C TYR A 333 12.90 15.99 -9.06
N ARG A 334 13.86 16.92 -8.91
CA ARG A 334 14.13 17.92 -9.94
C ARG A 334 14.60 17.25 -11.23
N HIS A 335 15.43 16.22 -11.12
CA HIS A 335 15.88 15.44 -12.29
C HIS A 335 14.72 14.75 -13.00
N MET A 336 13.76 14.17 -12.27
CA MET A 336 12.53 13.62 -12.86
C MET A 336 11.73 14.71 -13.59
N CYS A 337 11.56 15.89 -13.00
CA CYS A 337 10.85 16.99 -13.66
C CYS A 337 11.57 17.48 -14.94
N TYR A 338 12.91 17.59 -14.91
CA TYR A 338 13.68 17.95 -16.11
C TYR A 338 13.58 16.88 -17.21
N TRP A 339 13.53 15.61 -16.82
CA TRP A 339 13.36 14.50 -17.76
C TRP A 339 12.01 14.58 -18.50
N GLU A 340 10.91 14.75 -17.77
CA GLU A 340 9.58 14.91 -18.40
C GLU A 340 9.50 16.21 -19.23
N LEU A 341 10.09 17.30 -18.72
CA LEU A 341 10.14 18.57 -19.44
C LEU A 341 10.83 18.44 -20.80
N LEU A 342 11.89 17.64 -20.89
CA LEU A 342 12.58 17.36 -22.16
C LEU A 342 11.65 16.70 -23.18
N TRP A 343 10.78 15.78 -22.76
CA TRP A 343 9.81 15.13 -23.65
C TRP A 343 8.71 16.07 -24.14
N CYS A 344 8.40 17.13 -23.40
CA CYS A 344 7.45 18.16 -23.86
C CYS A 344 8.00 18.99 -25.03
N TYR A 345 9.33 19.06 -25.21
CA TYR A 345 10.00 19.78 -26.30
C TYR A 345 10.48 18.88 -27.45
N ALA A 346 10.43 17.55 -27.28
CA ALA A 346 10.83 16.57 -28.28
C ALA A 346 9.74 16.36 -29.33
#